data_AF-A0A2E8V7G8-F1
#
_entry.id   AF-A0A2E8V7G8-F1
#
_cell.length_a   1.000
_cell.length_b   1.000
_cell.length_c   1.000
_cell.angle_alpha   90.00
_cell.angle_beta   90.00
_cell.angle_gamma   90.00
#
_symmetry.space_group_name_H-M   'P 1'
#
loop_
_entity.id
_entity.type
_entity.pdbx_description
1 polymer ?
#
loop_
_entity_poly.entity_id
_entity_poly.type
_entity_poly.pdbx_seq_one_letter_code
_entity_poly.pdbx_strand_id
1 'polypeptide(L)'
;MDYEFVVILSQAGTGVATLAVALFLSIQLRLQHKEATIAAHGDLTRGFADIVRDVYSNHELADIYLRGKDKYKTLEKQELHRFNVLLWSYYLQIQQMWETGVNPDKVHSYATTMLNSGQGILDWWSNMGQHVYPRDFVLYIESILPSA
;
A
#
# COMPACT_ATOMS: atom_id res chain seq x y z
N MET A 1 22.99 33.27 -51.23
CA MET A 1 21.75 33.56 -50.49
C MET A 1 20.87 32.33 -50.26
N ASP A 2 20.99 31.25 -51.06
CA ASP A 2 20.20 30.01 -50.85
C ASP A 2 20.62 29.17 -49.63
N TYR A 3 21.90 29.19 -49.26
CA TYR A 3 22.41 28.32 -48.19
C TYR A 3 21.95 28.75 -46.78
N GLU A 4 21.84 30.05 -46.51
CA GLU A 4 21.29 30.56 -45.24
C GLU A 4 19.81 30.21 -45.07
N PHE A 5 19.02 30.28 -46.15
CA PHE A 5 17.61 29.88 -46.13
C PHE A 5 17.44 28.39 -45.83
N VAL A 6 18.27 27.54 -46.42
CA VAL A 6 18.28 26.09 -46.16
C VAL A 6 18.69 25.78 -44.71
N VAL A 7 19.68 26.49 -44.17
CA VAL A 7 20.12 26.33 -42.77
C VAL A 7 19.04 26.78 -41.77
N ILE A 8 18.38 27.92 -42.03
CA ILE A 8 17.29 28.42 -41.18
C ILE A 8 16.10 27.46 -41.21
N LEU A 9 15.73 26.94 -42.39
CA LEU A 9 14.66 25.96 -42.53
C LEU A 9 14.99 24.64 -41.81
N SER A 10 16.25 24.21 -41.88
CA SER A 10 16.73 22.99 -41.22
C SER A 10 16.77 23.14 -39.69
N GLN A 11 17.18 24.30 -39.17
CA GLN A 11 17.16 24.58 -37.73
C GLN A 11 15.74 24.72 -37.19
N ALA A 12 14.84 25.39 -37.92
CA ALA A 12 13.43 25.44 -37.56
C ALA A 12 12.81 24.03 -37.52
N GLY A 13 13.10 23.19 -38.52
CA GLY A 13 12.66 21.79 -38.55
C GLY A 13 13.23 20.96 -37.39
N THR A 14 14.51 21.17 -37.04
CA THR A 14 15.16 20.49 -35.91
C THR A 14 14.56 20.91 -34.57
N GLY A 15 14.23 22.20 -34.41
CA GLY A 15 13.55 22.72 -33.22
C GLY A 15 12.15 22.11 -33.05
N VAL A 16 11.37 22.04 -34.13
CA VAL A 16 10.04 21.39 -34.12
C VAL A 16 10.16 19.91 -33.79
N ALA A 17 11.14 19.20 -34.36
CA ALA A 17 11.38 17.79 -34.05
C ALA A 17 11.74 17.59 -32.57
N THR A 18 12.58 18.45 -32.00
CA THR A 18 12.97 18.39 -30.58
C THR A 18 11.77 18.62 -29.66
N LEU A 19 10.91 19.59 -29.97
CA LEU A 19 9.68 19.84 -29.23
C LEU A 19 8.70 18.67 -29.33
N ALA A 20 8.57 18.04 -30.50
CA ALA A 20 7.74 16.86 -30.68
C ALA A 20 8.25 15.68 -29.84
N VAL A 21 9.57 15.46 -29.79
CA VAL A 21 10.20 14.43 -28.96
C VAL A 21 9.96 14.73 -27.46
N ALA A 22 10.14 15.97 -27.01
CA ALA A 22 9.90 16.36 -25.63
C ALA A 22 8.43 16.17 -25.21
N LEU A 23 7.48 16.51 -26.09
CA LEU A 23 6.05 16.28 -25.87
C LEU A 23 5.75 14.78 -25.79
N PHE A 24 6.31 13.99 -26.70
CA PHE A 24 6.15 12.53 -26.70
C PHE A 24 6.72 11.88 -25.44
N LEU A 25 7.92 12.27 -25.00
CA LEU A 25 8.49 11.83 -23.72
C LEU A 25 7.63 12.26 -22.53
N SER A 26 7.08 13.47 -22.54
CA SER A 26 6.22 13.95 -21.45
C SER A 26 4.91 13.15 -21.36
N ILE A 27 4.32 12.78 -22.51
CA ILE A 27 3.15 11.90 -22.57
C ILE A 27 3.52 10.49 -22.10
N GLN A 28 4.66 9.94 -22.55
CA GLN A 28 5.14 8.63 -22.10
C GLN A 28 5.42 8.60 -20.60
N LEU A 29 6.06 9.62 -20.03
CA LEU A 29 6.30 9.74 -18.60
C LEU A 29 4.98 9.75 -17.83
N ARG A 30 3.98 10.49 -18.30
CA ARG A 30 2.64 10.48 -17.69
C ARG A 30 1.97 9.11 -17.76
N LEU A 31 2.09 8.41 -18.89
CA LEU A 31 1.54 7.06 -19.06
C LEU A 31 2.30 6.02 -18.22
N GLN A 32 3.62 6.05 -18.21
CA GLN A 32 4.47 5.20 -17.36
C GLN A 32 4.22 5.45 -15.88
N HIS A 33 4.06 6.71 -15.45
CA HIS A 33 3.66 7.02 -14.09
C HIS A 33 2.29 6.41 -13.74
N LYS A 34 1.32 6.51 -14.65
CA LYS A 34 0.00 5.90 -14.47
C LYS A 34 0.07 4.36 -14.42
N GLU A 35 0.84 3.74 -15.30
CA GLU A 35 1.03 2.28 -15.35
C GLU A 35 1.81 1.76 -14.15
N ALA A 36 2.89 2.43 -13.75
CA ALA A 36 3.66 2.10 -12.54
C ALA A 36 2.78 2.23 -11.28
N THR A 37 1.94 3.26 -11.24
CA THR A 37 0.95 3.44 -10.17
C THR A 37 -0.04 2.27 -10.17
N ILE A 38 -0.65 1.93 -11.31
CA ILE A 38 -1.61 0.82 -11.43
C ILE A 38 -0.96 -0.54 -11.10
N ALA A 39 0.28 -0.78 -11.51
CA ALA A 39 1.02 -1.99 -11.20
C ALA A 39 1.30 -2.11 -9.70
N ALA A 40 1.77 -1.02 -9.06
CA ALA A 40 1.96 -0.98 -7.62
C ALA A 40 0.65 -1.23 -6.86
N HIS A 41 -0.49 -0.69 -7.34
CA HIS A 41 -1.80 -1.02 -6.79
C HIS A 41 -2.15 -2.51 -6.96
N GLY A 42 -1.89 -3.07 -8.14
CA GLY A 42 -2.16 -4.47 -8.46
C GLY A 42 -1.39 -5.41 -7.54
N ASP A 43 -0.11 -5.11 -7.30
CA ASP A 43 0.75 -5.93 -6.44
C ASP A 43 0.39 -5.79 -4.97
N LEU A 44 0.06 -4.60 -4.49
CA LEU A 44 -0.44 -4.40 -3.11
C LEU A 44 -1.80 -5.10 -2.89
N THR A 45 -2.71 -5.01 -3.86
CA THR A 45 -4.01 -5.68 -3.80
C THR A 45 -3.87 -7.21 -3.86
N ARG A 46 -2.92 -7.73 -4.66
CA ARG A 46 -2.57 -9.16 -4.68
C ARG A 46 -2.01 -9.61 -3.33
N GLY A 47 -1.14 -8.80 -2.71
CA GLY A 47 -0.62 -9.07 -1.38
C GLY A 47 -1.71 -9.27 -0.34
N PHE A 48 -2.77 -8.44 -0.36
CA PHE A 48 -3.91 -8.63 0.54
C PHE A 48 -4.71 -9.89 0.21
N ALA A 49 -4.93 -10.16 -1.08
CA ALA A 49 -5.64 -11.35 -1.53
C ALA A 49 -4.89 -12.64 -1.14
N ASP A 50 -3.56 -12.64 -1.19
CA ASP A 50 -2.72 -13.77 -0.78
C ASP A 50 -2.79 -13.99 0.73
N ILE A 51 -2.71 -12.94 1.54
CA ILE A 51 -2.90 -13.05 3.01
C ILE A 51 -4.27 -13.64 3.33
N VAL A 52 -5.33 -13.14 2.68
CA VAL A 52 -6.70 -13.65 2.87
C VAL A 52 -6.76 -15.12 2.43
N ARG A 53 -6.20 -15.46 1.28
CA ARG A 53 -6.18 -16.83 0.76
C ARG A 53 -5.46 -17.79 1.71
N ASP A 54 -4.33 -17.38 2.30
CA ASP A 54 -3.56 -18.21 3.23
C ASP A 54 -4.34 -18.45 4.54
N VAL A 55 -5.02 -17.43 5.06
CA VAL A 55 -5.93 -17.58 6.22
C VAL A 55 -7.09 -18.52 5.88
N TYR A 56 -7.72 -18.36 4.72
CA TYR A 56 -8.87 -19.19 4.32
C TYR A 56 -8.50 -20.62 3.94
N SER A 57 -7.31 -20.85 3.40
CA SER A 57 -6.87 -22.19 2.96
C SER A 57 -6.30 -23.03 4.10
N ASN A 58 -5.93 -22.40 5.22
CA ASN A 58 -5.40 -23.06 6.41
C ASN A 58 -6.39 -22.96 7.57
N HIS A 59 -7.14 -24.05 7.80
CA HIS A 59 -8.11 -24.14 8.90
C HIS A 59 -7.54 -23.81 10.29
N GLU A 60 -6.27 -24.17 10.54
CA GLU A 60 -5.60 -23.85 11.81
C GLU A 60 -5.38 -22.34 11.96
N LEU A 61 -4.95 -21.67 10.89
CA LEU A 61 -4.71 -20.23 10.90
C LEU A 61 -6.02 -19.44 10.98
N ALA A 62 -7.08 -19.91 10.32
CA ALA A 62 -8.43 -19.35 10.45
C ALA A 62 -8.94 -19.43 11.90
N ASP A 63 -8.77 -20.57 12.56
CA ASP A 63 -9.18 -20.76 13.97
C ASP A 63 -8.38 -19.83 14.91
N ILE A 64 -7.05 -19.78 14.75
CA ILE A 64 -6.19 -18.88 15.50
C ILE A 64 -6.59 -17.42 15.29
N TYR A 65 -6.91 -17.01 14.05
CA TYR A 65 -7.36 -15.66 13.75
C TYR A 65 -8.69 -15.33 14.43
N LEU A 66 -9.68 -16.22 14.35
CA LEU A 66 -10.99 -16.01 14.98
C LEU A 66 -10.86 -15.90 16.50
N ARG A 67 -10.10 -16.81 17.14
CA ARG A 67 -9.84 -16.74 18.59
C ARG A 67 -9.04 -15.51 18.97
N GLY A 68 -8.01 -15.17 18.20
CA GLY A 68 -7.14 -14.03 18.45
C GLY A 68 -7.86 -12.69 18.31
N LYS A 69 -8.77 -12.56 17.33
CA LYS A 69 -9.62 -11.39 17.10
C LYS A 69 -10.50 -11.06 18.31
N ASP A 70 -10.97 -12.09 19.04
CA ASP A 70 -11.83 -11.89 20.21
C ASP A 70 -11.05 -11.89 21.53
N LYS A 71 -10.03 -12.75 21.66
CA LYS A 71 -9.32 -13.03 22.92
C LYS A 71 -7.81 -13.19 22.73
N TYR A 72 -7.16 -12.15 22.18
CA TYR A 72 -5.71 -12.08 21.93
C TYR A 72 -4.83 -12.68 23.05
N LYS A 73 -5.08 -12.31 24.31
CA LYS A 73 -4.28 -12.73 25.47
C LYS A 73 -4.43 -14.21 25.85
N THR A 74 -5.38 -14.92 25.25
CA THR A 74 -5.63 -16.34 25.54
C THR A 74 -4.95 -17.29 24.56
N LEU A 75 -4.34 -16.75 23.50
CA LEU A 75 -3.58 -17.55 22.53
C LEU A 75 -2.32 -18.12 23.18
N GLU A 76 -2.02 -19.39 22.87
CA GLU A 76 -0.76 -19.98 23.27
C GLU A 76 0.42 -19.32 22.56
N LYS A 77 1.64 -19.46 23.09
CA LYS A 77 2.83 -18.76 22.57
C LYS A 77 3.06 -18.95 21.06
N GLN A 78 2.82 -20.16 20.54
CA GLN A 78 2.98 -20.44 19.10
C GLN A 78 1.84 -19.82 18.27
N GLU A 79 0.61 -19.89 18.76
CA GLU A 79 -0.57 -19.32 18.11
C GLU A 79 -0.49 -17.78 18.10
N LEU A 80 -0.09 -17.20 19.21
CA LEU A 80 0.17 -15.78 19.37
C LEU A 80 1.21 -15.29 18.38
N HIS A 81 2.31 -16.03 18.20
CA HIS A 81 3.32 -15.68 17.21
C HIS A 81 2.75 -15.70 15.78
N ARG A 82 1.97 -16.72 15.41
CA ARG A 82 1.34 -16.81 14.09
C ARG A 82 0.34 -15.68 13.86
N PHE A 83 -0.47 -15.37 14.87
CA PHE A 83 -1.39 -14.24 14.86
C PHE A 83 -0.67 -12.89 14.70
N ASN A 84 0.43 -12.71 15.41
CA ASN A 84 1.26 -11.51 15.33
C ASN A 84 1.88 -11.33 13.94
N VAL A 85 2.41 -12.40 13.35
CA VAL A 85 2.99 -12.36 11.99
C VAL A 85 1.92 -12.04 10.95
N LEU A 86 0.71 -12.60 11.11
CA LEU A 86 -0.42 -12.31 10.23
C LEU A 86 -0.80 -10.82 10.27
N LEU A 87 -1.03 -10.26 11.46
CA LEU A 87 -1.39 -8.85 11.61
C LEU A 87 -0.25 -7.92 11.22
N TRP A 88 0.99 -8.27 11.55
CA TRP A 88 2.15 -7.51 11.12
C TRP A 88 2.26 -7.43 9.59
N SER A 89 2.04 -8.55 8.89
CA SER A 89 2.07 -8.59 7.43
C SER A 89 0.92 -7.77 6.82
N TYR A 90 -0.26 -7.82 7.43
CA TYR A 90 -1.43 -7.06 7.00
C TYR A 90 -1.20 -5.55 7.12
N TYR A 91 -0.76 -5.06 8.29
CA TYR A 91 -0.52 -3.63 8.52
C TYR A 91 0.72 -3.11 7.79
N LEU A 92 1.70 -3.97 7.47
CA LEU A 92 2.82 -3.60 6.61
C LEU A 92 2.35 -3.21 5.20
N GLN A 93 1.37 -3.93 4.65
CA GLN A 93 0.79 -3.58 3.35
C GLN A 93 -0.01 -2.26 3.41
N ILE A 94 -0.72 -2.01 4.52
CA ILE A 94 -1.39 -0.72 4.75
C ILE A 94 -0.37 0.41 4.84
N GLN A 95 0.73 0.22 5.56
CA GLN A 95 1.81 1.20 5.65
C GLN A 95 2.37 1.54 4.27
N GLN A 96 2.66 0.54 3.44
CA GLN A 96 3.16 0.76 2.08
C GLN A 96 2.17 1.56 1.21
N MET A 97 0.88 1.27 1.31
CA MET A 97 -0.15 2.06 0.63
C MET A 97 -0.24 3.50 1.18
N TRP A 98 -0.09 3.67 2.49
CA TRP A 98 -0.09 4.97 3.16
C TRP A 98 1.10 5.83 2.74
N GLU A 99 2.32 5.28 2.76
CA GLU A 99 3.57 5.96 2.39
C GLU A 99 3.60 6.37 0.92
N THR A 100 3.01 5.56 0.04
CA THR A 100 2.91 5.90 -1.39
C THR A 100 1.87 7.00 -1.66
N GLY A 101 1.04 7.36 -0.68
CA GLY A 101 -0.02 8.38 -0.81
C GLY A 101 -1.14 7.96 -1.75
N VAL A 102 -1.20 6.67 -2.08
CA VAL A 102 -2.05 6.14 -3.12
C VAL A 102 -3.38 5.69 -2.53
N ASN A 103 -4.47 6.29 -3.03
CA ASN A 103 -5.85 5.94 -2.67
C ASN A 103 -6.11 5.97 -1.14
N PRO A 104 -6.03 7.16 -0.53
CA PRO A 104 -6.12 7.33 0.93
C PRO A 104 -7.43 6.78 1.51
N ASP A 105 -8.53 6.83 0.74
CA ASP A 105 -9.82 6.25 1.13
C ASP A 105 -9.74 4.73 1.32
N LYS A 106 -8.99 4.03 0.46
CA LYS A 106 -8.76 2.58 0.62
C LYS A 106 -7.89 2.27 1.82
N VAL A 107 -6.82 3.04 2.03
CA VAL A 107 -5.95 2.89 3.22
C VAL A 107 -6.79 3.02 4.49
N HIS A 108 -7.62 4.06 4.56
CA HIS A 108 -8.53 4.29 5.67
C HIS A 108 -9.53 3.14 5.83
N SER A 109 -10.16 2.70 4.74
CA SER A 109 -11.13 1.60 4.76
C SER A 109 -10.54 0.27 5.24
N TYR A 110 -9.36 -0.12 4.76
CA TYR A 110 -8.71 -1.36 5.20
C TYR A 110 -8.26 -1.29 6.66
N ALA A 111 -7.65 -0.18 7.07
CA ALA A 111 -7.21 0.01 8.45
C ALA A 111 -8.40 -0.02 9.42
N THR A 112 -9.45 0.74 9.15
CA THR A 112 -10.65 0.78 9.99
C THR A 112 -11.39 -0.56 10.01
N THR A 113 -11.49 -1.27 8.90
CA THR A 113 -12.16 -2.59 8.85
C THR A 113 -11.45 -3.59 9.75
N MET A 114 -10.11 -3.62 9.72
CA MET A 114 -9.34 -4.55 10.56
C MET A 114 -9.41 -4.16 12.04
N LEU A 115 -9.23 -2.88 12.37
CA LEU A 115 -9.34 -2.38 13.76
C LEU A 115 -10.71 -2.68 14.37
N ASN A 116 -11.78 -2.51 13.60
CA ASN A 116 -13.15 -2.78 14.05
C ASN A 116 -13.53 -4.26 14.00
N SER A 117 -12.64 -5.15 13.55
CA SER A 117 -12.98 -6.56 13.44
C SER A 117 -13.08 -7.25 14.81
N GLY A 118 -12.35 -6.80 15.83
CA GLY A 118 -12.56 -7.23 17.21
C GLY A 118 -11.52 -6.72 18.20
N GLN A 119 -11.83 -6.85 19.50
CA GLN A 119 -11.03 -6.30 20.61
C GLN A 119 -9.60 -6.83 20.62
N GLY A 120 -9.38 -8.08 20.20
CA GLY A 120 -8.06 -8.67 20.13
C GLY A 120 -7.13 -8.01 19.10
N ILE A 121 -7.67 -7.36 18.06
CA ILE A 121 -6.87 -6.55 17.14
C ILE A 121 -6.38 -5.28 17.83
N LEU A 122 -7.25 -4.62 18.60
CA LEU A 122 -6.90 -3.42 19.37
C LEU A 122 -5.86 -3.77 20.44
N ASP A 123 -6.04 -4.91 21.11
CA ASP A 123 -5.06 -5.43 22.06
C ASP A 123 -3.72 -5.71 21.38
N TRP A 124 -3.71 -6.35 20.20
CA TRP A 124 -2.49 -6.55 19.43
C TRP A 124 -1.81 -5.23 19.04
N TRP A 125 -2.59 -4.25 18.57
CA TRP A 125 -2.06 -2.94 18.19
C TRP A 125 -1.34 -2.27 19.36
N SER A 126 -1.98 -2.28 20.54
CA SER A 126 -1.41 -1.71 21.78
C SER A 126 -0.18 -2.48 22.27
N ASN A 127 -0.14 -3.82 22.13
CA ASN A 127 0.96 -4.62 22.67
C ASN A 127 2.15 -4.77 21.71
N MET A 128 1.94 -4.64 20.40
CA MET A 128 2.95 -4.89 19.39
C MET A 128 2.91 -3.87 18.24
N GLY A 129 1.74 -3.63 17.65
CA GLY A 129 1.60 -2.80 16.45
C GLY A 129 2.25 -1.42 16.58
N GLN A 130 1.96 -0.68 17.64
CA GLN A 130 2.53 0.65 17.88
C GLN A 130 4.07 0.69 18.05
N HIS A 131 4.72 -0.45 18.27
CA HIS A 131 6.16 -0.54 18.51
C HIS A 131 6.95 -0.98 17.28
N VAL A 132 6.29 -1.53 16.26
CA VAL A 132 6.96 -2.12 15.08
C VAL A 132 6.87 -1.25 13.83
N TYR A 133 6.12 -0.15 13.87
CA TYR A 133 5.91 0.75 12.73
C TYR A 133 6.48 2.15 12.95
N PRO A 134 6.75 2.91 11.87
CA PRO A 134 7.19 4.31 11.96
C PRO A 134 6.17 5.18 12.70
N ARG A 135 6.66 6.18 13.44
CA ARG A 135 5.85 7.04 14.31
C ARG A 135 4.68 7.72 13.59
N ASP A 136 4.90 8.23 12.39
CA ASP A 136 3.86 8.95 11.65
C ASP A 136 2.71 8.03 11.22
N PHE A 137 3.04 6.79 10.84
CA PHE A 137 2.03 5.77 10.57
C PHE A 137 1.28 5.36 11.84
N VAL A 138 1.99 5.24 12.97
CA VAL A 138 1.35 4.96 14.27
C VAL A 138 0.35 6.06 14.63
N LEU A 139 0.73 7.33 14.52
CA LEU A 139 -0.17 8.47 14.77
C LEU A 139 -1.39 8.46 13.85
N TYR A 140 -1.20 8.09 12.58
CA TYR A 140 -2.32 7.91 11.65
C TYR A 140 -3.28 6.82 12.13
N ILE A 141 -2.78 5.64 12.47
CA ILE A 141 -3.62 4.54 12.96
C ILE A 141 -4.32 4.91 14.27
N GLU A 142 -3.62 5.57 15.20
CA GLU A 142 -4.20 6.08 16.45
C GLU A 142 -5.33 7.08 16.21
N SER A 143 -5.22 7.93 15.19
CA SER A 143 -6.27 8.90 14.84
C SER A 143 -7.57 8.26 14.34
N ILE A 144 -7.51 7.00 13.90
CA ILE A 144 -8.66 6.24 13.38
C ILE A 144 -9.06 5.08 14.29
N LEU A 145 -8.43 4.93 15.45
CA LEU A 145 -8.85 3.95 16.43
C LEU A 145 -10.29 4.26 16.86
N PRO A 146 -11.16 3.25 16.98
CA PRO A 146 -12.49 3.47 17.51
C PRO A 146 -12.38 4.04 18.92
N SER A 147 -13.12 5.13 19.18
CA SER A 147 -13.25 5.70 20.53
C SER A 147 -13.73 4.61 21.49
N ALA A 148 -12.99 4.39 22.57
CA ALA A 148 -13.35 3.46 23.64
C ALA A 148 -14.67 3.84 24.33
#